data_AF-A0A5N6U3K4-F1
#
_entry.id   AF-A0A5N6U3K4-F1
#
_cell.length_a   1.000
_cell.length_b   1.000
_cell.length_c   1.000
_cell.angle_alpha   90.00
_cell.angle_beta   90.00
_cell.angle_gamma   90.00
#
_symmetry.space_group_name_H-M   'P 1'
#
loop_
_entity.id
_entity.type
_entity.pdbx_description
1 polymer ?
#
loop_
_entity_poly.entity_id
_entity_poly.type
_entity_poly.pdbx_seq_one_letter_code
_entity_poly.pdbx_strand_id
1 'polypeptide(L)'
;MHSSISPHRLLTGCKISFEFGTWIFGELLSSKTRSQYDPVGGDTFEQHEVYECTRSDKPIKSQHTIKIKRQMNFWSNRDYHEPSDGINREVENLHRLKSCTSTPKLIGLRIDNQGPGDDLPGGYIAYIVMQKVPGKGLHNYDELTPRDQNRVRIAFIDALWEFRSNHFSHSDPRRENIIWDPETQKWFVWLKSLIECLVTYATVLLLT
;
A
#
# COMPACT_ATOMS: atom_id res chain seq x y z
N MET A 1 12.80 -14.13 28.87
CA MET A 1 12.28 -12.77 29.09
C MET A 1 11.02 -12.65 28.26
N HIS A 2 9.86 -12.56 28.90
CA HIS A 2 8.58 -12.39 28.22
C HIS A 2 8.54 -10.99 27.59
N SER A 3 8.60 -10.92 26.26
CA SER A 3 8.28 -9.71 25.52
C SER A 3 6.78 -9.45 25.67
N SER A 4 6.44 -8.49 26.53
CA SER A 4 5.09 -7.96 26.64
C SER A 4 4.82 -7.11 25.39
N ILE A 5 4.30 -7.75 24.34
CA ILE A 5 3.78 -7.04 23.17
C ILE A 5 2.52 -6.30 23.66
N SER A 6 2.62 -4.98 23.80
CA SER A 6 1.46 -4.12 24.04
C SER A 6 0.38 -4.47 23.01
N PRO A 7 -0.90 -4.59 23.41
CA PRO A 7 -1.96 -4.95 22.49
C PRO A 7 -2.03 -3.91 21.37
N HIS A 8 -1.74 -4.38 20.15
CA HIS A 8 -1.77 -3.57 18.93
C HIS A 8 -3.10 -2.82 18.85
N ARG A 9 -3.04 -1.48 18.85
CA ARG A 9 -4.24 -0.65 18.76
C ARG A 9 -4.82 -0.72 17.34
N LEU A 10 -5.99 -1.31 17.20
CA LEU A 10 -6.78 -1.22 15.97
C LEU A 10 -7.31 0.20 15.79
N LEU A 11 -7.20 0.73 14.57
CA LEU A 11 -7.65 2.08 14.26
C LEU A 11 -9.08 2.14 13.71
N THR A 12 -9.75 0.99 13.53
CA THR A 12 -11.16 0.94 13.10
C THR A 12 -12.03 1.79 14.02
N GLY A 13 -12.85 2.66 13.42
CA GLY A 13 -13.71 3.63 14.11
C GLY A 13 -13.00 4.92 14.54
N CYS A 14 -11.67 5.00 14.49
CA CYS A 14 -10.94 6.21 14.83
C CYS A 14 -11.14 7.29 13.76
N LYS A 15 -11.13 8.55 14.21
CA LYS A 15 -11.18 9.74 13.36
C LYS A 15 -9.85 10.48 13.48
N ILE A 16 -9.16 10.67 12.36
CA ILE A 16 -7.87 11.37 12.32
C ILE A 16 -7.95 12.51 11.31
N SER A 17 -7.47 13.69 11.71
CA SER A 17 -7.38 14.87 10.84
C SER A 17 -5.97 15.03 10.32
N PHE A 18 -5.85 15.19 9.00
CA PHE A 18 -4.62 15.60 8.31
C PHE A 18 -4.90 16.91 7.56
N GLU A 19 -3.85 17.53 7.03
CA GLU A 19 -3.94 18.71 6.17
C GLU A 19 -4.79 18.48 4.90
N PHE A 20 -4.90 17.23 4.45
CA PHE A 20 -5.70 16.84 3.28
C PHE A 20 -7.11 16.32 3.62
N GLY A 21 -7.55 16.43 4.88
CA GLY A 21 -8.93 16.17 5.30
C GLY A 21 -9.04 15.37 6.58
N THR A 22 -10.28 15.10 7.00
CA THR A 22 -10.56 14.34 8.21
C THR A 22 -11.17 12.99 7.88
N TRP A 23 -10.55 11.93 8.35
CA TRP A 23 -10.77 10.57 7.89
C TRP A 23 -11.26 9.69 9.01
N ILE A 24 -12.34 8.95 8.75
CA ILE A 24 -12.85 7.91 9.65
C ILE A 24 -12.36 6.57 9.10
N PHE A 25 -11.65 5.83 9.93
CA PHE A 25 -11.11 4.52 9.61
C PHE A 25 -12.21 3.46 9.73
N GLY A 26 -12.37 2.65 8.69
CA GLY A 26 -13.32 1.55 8.63
C GLY A 26 -12.64 0.20 8.92
N GLU A 27 -13.03 -0.80 8.14
CA GLU A 27 -12.50 -2.16 8.23
C GLU A 27 -11.01 -2.21 7.88
N LEU A 28 -10.27 -3.05 8.62
CA LEU A 28 -8.89 -3.42 8.31
C LEU A 28 -8.90 -4.46 7.17
N LEU A 29 -8.40 -4.08 6.01
CA LEU A 29 -8.34 -4.92 4.80
C LEU A 29 -7.11 -5.84 4.76
N SER A 30 -6.00 -5.41 5.36
CA SER A 30 -4.73 -6.16 5.31
C SER A 30 -3.79 -5.70 6.41
N SER A 31 -3.05 -6.63 7.01
CA SER A 31 -2.02 -6.35 8.02
C SER A 31 -0.82 -7.27 7.79
N LYS A 32 0.40 -6.71 7.70
CA LYS A 32 1.64 -7.45 7.42
C LYS A 32 2.81 -6.78 8.12
N THR A 33 3.72 -7.57 8.70
CA THR A 33 5.01 -7.08 9.20
C THR A 33 6.08 -7.26 8.12
N ARG A 34 7.04 -6.33 8.05
CA ARG A 34 8.16 -6.33 7.09
C ARG A 34 9.45 -5.92 7.78
N SER A 35 10.55 -6.58 7.47
CA SER A 35 11.88 -6.09 7.78
C SER A 35 12.26 -5.00 6.78
N GLN A 36 12.93 -3.96 7.26
CA GLN A 36 13.54 -2.92 6.45
C GLN A 36 15.03 -2.86 6.75
N TYR A 37 15.81 -2.55 5.74
CA TYR A 37 17.25 -2.34 5.85
C TYR A 37 17.61 -0.99 5.24
N ASP A 38 18.48 -0.27 5.93
CA ASP A 38 19.10 0.96 5.48
C ASP A 38 20.63 0.82 5.62
N PRO A 39 21.45 1.23 4.63
CA PRO A 39 22.90 1.13 4.73
C PRO A 39 23.52 1.86 5.93
N VAL A 40 22.89 2.94 6.40
CA VAL A 40 23.33 3.77 7.53
C VAL A 40 22.57 3.39 8.81
N GLY A 41 21.26 3.16 8.70
CA GLY A 41 20.37 2.80 9.80
C GLY A 41 20.51 1.35 10.29
N GLY A 42 20.97 0.44 9.44
CA GLY A 42 20.91 -1.00 9.71
C GLY A 42 19.48 -1.53 9.56
N ASP A 43 19.06 -2.41 10.46
CA ASP A 43 17.76 -3.11 10.36
C ASP A 43 16.67 -2.50 11.24
N THR A 44 15.42 -2.56 10.78
CA THR A 44 14.22 -2.27 11.57
C THR A 44 13.05 -3.14 11.08
N PHE A 45 11.93 -3.13 11.81
CA PHE A 45 10.68 -3.73 11.38
C PHE A 45 9.59 -2.67 11.24
N GLU A 46 8.74 -2.84 10.24
CA GLU A 46 7.55 -2.04 10.02
C GLU A 46 6.29 -2.91 10.09
N GLN A 47 5.24 -2.36 10.68
CA GLN A 47 3.89 -2.87 10.57
C GLN A 47 3.15 -2.11 9.48
N HIS A 48 2.67 -2.83 8.47
CA HIS A 48 1.94 -2.31 7.32
C HIS A 48 0.49 -2.72 7.46
N GLU A 49 -0.39 -1.74 7.52
CA GLU A 49 -1.82 -1.96 7.59
C GLU A 49 -2.53 -1.19 6.50
N VAL A 50 -3.66 -1.73 6.05
CA VAL A 50 -4.51 -1.03 5.10
C VAL A 50 -5.94 -1.09 5.56
N TYR A 51 -6.58 0.07 5.65
CA TYR A 51 -7.97 0.22 6.04
C TYR A 51 -8.78 0.79 4.89
N GLU A 52 -10.06 0.45 4.87
CA GLU A 52 -11.04 1.34 4.26
C GLU A 52 -11.12 2.63 5.08
N CYS A 53 -11.33 3.76 4.41
CA CYS A 53 -11.60 5.00 5.13
C CYS A 53 -12.62 5.85 4.40
N THR A 54 -13.31 6.70 5.16
CA THR A 54 -14.28 7.65 4.63
C THR A 54 -13.88 9.06 5.00
N ARG A 55 -13.93 9.96 4.02
CA ARG A 55 -13.70 11.38 4.25
C ARG A 55 -14.93 12.02 4.92
N SER A 56 -14.73 12.68 6.05
CA SER A 56 -15.79 13.21 6.93
C SER A 56 -15.93 14.73 6.94
N ASP A 57 -14.94 15.46 6.42
CA ASP A 57 -14.96 16.93 6.26
C ASP A 57 -15.71 17.38 5.00
N LYS A 58 -16.20 16.44 4.18
CA LYS A 58 -16.98 16.72 2.96
C LYS A 58 -18.43 16.26 3.14
N PRO A 59 -19.41 17.00 2.57
CA PRO A 59 -20.83 16.64 2.69
C PRO A 59 -21.14 15.30 2.01
N ILE A 60 -20.44 15.00 0.92
CA ILE A 60 -20.50 13.70 0.25
C ILE A 60 -19.41 12.81 0.82
N LYS A 61 -19.83 11.77 1.55
CA LYS A 61 -18.93 10.70 1.99
C LYS A 61 -18.38 9.99 0.77
N SER A 62 -17.08 10.09 0.56
CA SER A 62 -16.37 9.32 -0.45
C SER A 62 -15.54 8.24 0.23
N GLN A 63 -15.56 7.04 -0.33
CA GLN A 63 -14.78 5.90 0.15
C GLN A 63 -13.38 5.91 -0.45
N HIS A 64 -12.40 5.61 0.39
CA HIS A 64 -10.99 5.63 0.08
C HIS A 64 -10.28 4.47 0.78
N THR A 65 -8.98 4.36 0.53
CA THR A 65 -8.12 3.39 1.19
C THR A 65 -6.99 4.15 1.85
N ILE A 66 -6.65 3.80 3.10
CA ILE A 66 -5.51 4.37 3.82
C ILE A 66 -4.54 3.25 4.20
N LYS A 67 -3.30 3.36 3.73
CA LYS A 67 -2.20 2.50 4.14
C LYS A 67 -1.41 3.19 5.23
N ILE A 68 -1.14 2.45 6.30
CA ILE A 68 -0.30 2.88 7.42
C ILE A 68 0.95 2.04 7.41
N LYS A 69 2.11 2.68 7.50
CA LYS A 69 3.39 2.03 7.76
C LYS A 69 3.97 2.64 9.03
N ARG A 70 4.14 1.84 10.08
CA ARG A 70 4.68 2.31 11.37
C ARG A 70 5.90 1.49 11.73
N GLN A 71 6.92 2.15 12.26
CA GLN A 71 8.10 1.48 12.79
C GLN A 71 7.77 0.73 14.09
N MET A 72 8.25 -0.50 14.23
CA MET A 72 7.97 -1.37 15.39
C MET A 72 9.14 -1.48 16.37
N ASN A 73 10.35 -1.19 15.91
CA ASN A 73 11.55 -1.07 16.74
C ASN A 73 12.48 -0.02 16.13
N PHE A 74 13.26 0.67 16.94
CA PHE A 74 14.29 1.54 16.40
C PHE A 74 15.26 0.78 15.50
N TRP A 75 15.83 1.51 14.56
CA TRP A 75 16.95 1.07 13.74
C TRP A 75 18.09 0.50 14.60
N SER A 76 18.80 -0.50 14.06
CA SER A 76 19.98 -1.08 14.70
C SER A 76 21.01 0.01 15.05
N ASN A 77 21.18 1.00 14.17
CA ASN A 77 21.86 2.26 14.48
C ASN A 77 20.90 3.22 15.19
N ARG A 78 21.16 3.50 16.46
CA ARG A 78 20.27 4.29 17.32
C ARG A 78 20.23 5.79 17.02
N ASP A 79 21.23 6.30 16.31
CA ASP A 79 21.30 7.70 15.89
C ASP A 79 20.57 7.94 14.55
N TYR A 80 20.04 6.88 13.93
CA TYR A 80 19.28 6.96 12.69
C TYR A 80 17.78 7.04 12.97
N HIS A 81 17.15 8.09 12.44
CA HIS A 81 15.74 8.42 12.71
C HIS A 81 14.90 8.59 11.44
N GLU A 82 15.48 8.37 10.26
CA GLU A 82 14.76 8.55 9.01
C GLU A 82 13.72 7.44 8.79
N PRO A 83 12.61 7.74 8.09
CA PRO A 83 11.71 6.74 7.55
C PRO A 83 12.44 5.77 6.61
N SER A 84 11.91 4.54 6.47
CA SER A 84 12.51 3.59 5.54
C SER A 84 12.44 4.08 4.08
N ASP A 85 13.45 3.71 3.28
CA ASP A 85 13.44 3.91 1.83
C ASP A 85 12.19 3.31 1.17
N GLY A 86 11.63 2.25 1.76
CA GLY A 86 10.38 1.64 1.30
C GLY A 86 9.16 2.57 1.41
N ILE A 87 9.14 3.53 2.34
CA ILE A 87 8.13 4.59 2.38
C ILE A 87 8.39 5.61 1.26
N ASN A 88 9.63 6.11 1.18
CA ASN A 88 10.01 7.15 0.21
C ASN A 88 9.76 6.71 -1.24
N ARG A 89 10.16 5.48 -1.59
CA ARG A 89 9.96 4.92 -2.93
C ARG A 89 8.49 4.75 -3.28
N GLU A 90 7.66 4.30 -2.35
CA GLU A 90 6.22 4.14 -2.60
C GLU A 90 5.56 5.49 -2.88
N VAL A 91 5.93 6.51 -2.11
CA VAL A 91 5.45 7.88 -2.30
C VAL A 91 5.91 8.45 -3.64
N GLU A 92 7.18 8.32 -4.00
CA GLU A 92 7.70 8.81 -5.27
C GLU A 92 6.98 8.13 -6.45
N ASN A 93 6.82 6.81 -6.38
CA ASN A 93 6.14 6.06 -7.41
C ASN A 93 4.68 6.50 -7.58
N LEU A 94 3.95 6.71 -6.48
CA LEU A 94 2.59 7.23 -6.49
C LEU A 94 2.48 8.62 -7.15
N HIS A 95 3.44 9.50 -6.90
CA HIS A 95 3.47 10.82 -7.53
C HIS A 95 3.73 10.74 -9.03
N ARG A 96 4.65 9.87 -9.44
CA ARG A 96 5.02 9.71 -10.85
C ARG A 96 3.96 8.96 -11.66
N LEU A 97 3.23 8.03 -11.04
CA LEU A 97 2.13 7.27 -11.63
C LEU A 97 0.78 7.97 -11.56
N LYS A 98 0.71 9.26 -11.18
CA LYS A 98 -0.54 10.02 -11.08
C LYS A 98 -1.41 10.02 -12.35
N SER A 99 -0.78 9.87 -13.53
CA SER A 99 -1.44 9.79 -14.84
C SER A 99 -1.81 8.37 -15.25
N CYS A 100 -1.29 7.35 -14.55
CA CYS A 100 -1.57 5.94 -14.81
C CYS A 100 -2.96 5.58 -14.30
N THR A 101 -3.85 5.21 -15.22
CA THR A 101 -5.22 4.82 -14.94
C THR A 101 -5.34 3.47 -14.24
N SER A 102 -4.32 2.62 -14.40
CA SER A 102 -4.20 1.32 -13.73
C SER A 102 -3.63 1.38 -12.31
N THR A 103 -3.50 2.58 -11.71
CA THR A 103 -3.04 2.75 -10.32
C THR A 103 -4.00 3.56 -9.47
N PRO A 104 -4.15 3.22 -8.17
CA PRO A 104 -4.84 4.09 -7.24
C PRO A 104 -4.19 5.47 -7.20
N LYS A 105 -4.99 6.53 -7.32
CA LYS A 105 -4.51 7.91 -7.22
C LYS A 105 -4.16 8.24 -5.77
N LEU A 106 -3.00 8.84 -5.55
CA LEU A 106 -2.65 9.44 -4.27
C LEU A 106 -3.56 10.63 -3.99
N ILE A 107 -4.13 10.66 -2.79
CA ILE A 107 -4.99 11.76 -2.31
C ILE A 107 -4.24 12.60 -1.28
N GLY A 108 -3.46 11.96 -0.42
CA GLY A 108 -2.71 12.64 0.63
C GLY A 108 -1.69 11.71 1.28
N LEU A 109 -0.63 12.32 1.78
CA LEU A 109 0.45 11.67 2.49
C LEU A 109 0.80 12.48 3.72
N ARG A 110 0.90 11.83 4.87
CA ARG A 110 1.50 12.38 6.07
C ARG A 110 2.56 11.42 6.58
N ILE A 111 3.78 11.90 6.78
CA ILE A 111 4.82 11.19 7.52
C ILE A 111 5.04 11.97 8.82
N ASP A 112 5.08 11.27 9.94
CA ASP A 112 5.20 11.86 11.27
C ASP A 112 5.98 10.94 12.21
N ASN A 113 6.23 11.42 13.42
CA ASN A 113 6.70 10.60 14.53
C ASN A 113 5.52 10.07 15.35
N GLN A 114 5.63 8.82 15.77
CA GLN A 114 4.72 8.17 16.69
C GLN A 114 4.73 8.88 18.04
N GLY A 115 3.55 9.11 18.58
CA GLY A 115 3.34 9.81 19.84
C GLY A 115 3.60 8.92 21.06
N PRO A 116 3.50 9.48 22.29
CA PRO A 116 3.78 8.76 23.54
C PRO A 116 2.90 7.52 23.80
N GLY A 117 1.75 7.41 23.13
CA GLY A 117 0.80 6.30 23.29
C GLY A 117 0.75 5.33 22.12
N ASP A 118 1.63 5.48 21.13
CA ASP A 118 1.74 4.59 19.98
C ASP A 118 2.69 3.42 20.26
N ASP A 119 2.81 2.49 19.31
CA ASP A 119 3.55 1.23 19.50
C ASP A 119 5.06 1.47 19.73
N LEU A 120 5.62 2.50 19.09
CA LEU A 120 7.01 2.93 19.28
C LEU A 120 7.11 4.46 19.38
N PRO A 121 6.97 5.06 20.58
CA PRO A 121 7.11 6.50 20.75
C PRO A 121 8.42 7.05 20.17
N GLY A 122 8.32 8.06 19.30
CA GLY A 122 9.44 8.65 18.59
C GLY A 122 9.91 7.91 17.33
N GLY A 123 9.41 6.71 17.06
CA GLY A 123 9.60 6.04 15.77
C GLY A 123 8.75 6.67 14.66
N TYR A 124 9.05 6.43 13.39
CA TYR A 124 8.26 7.03 12.31
C TYR A 124 6.93 6.31 12.07
N ILE A 125 5.97 7.04 11.49
CA ILE A 125 4.69 6.54 10.97
C ILE A 125 4.30 7.30 9.70
N ALA A 126 3.85 6.57 8.68
CA ALA A 126 3.37 7.13 7.42
C ALA A 126 1.90 6.75 7.17
N TYR A 127 1.08 7.74 6.83
CA TYR A 127 -0.31 7.62 6.40
C TYR A 127 -0.41 7.96 4.92
N ILE A 128 -0.78 6.99 4.10
CA ILE A 128 -0.89 7.13 2.65
C ILE A 128 -2.34 6.91 2.25
N VAL A 129 -3.06 7.99 1.92
CA VAL A 129 -4.45 7.94 1.48
C VAL A 129 -4.52 7.89 -0.03
N MET A 130 -5.24 6.90 -0.54
CA MET A 130 -5.39 6.62 -1.96
C MET A 130 -6.86 6.45 -2.32
N GLN A 131 -7.15 6.68 -3.60
CA GLN A 131 -8.42 6.30 -4.21
C GLN A 131 -8.75 4.84 -3.92
N LYS A 132 -9.95 4.57 -3.40
CA LYS A 132 -10.48 3.20 -3.39
C LYS A 132 -10.79 2.79 -4.83
N VAL A 133 -10.16 1.72 -5.29
CA VAL A 133 -10.42 1.16 -6.62
C VAL A 133 -11.51 0.09 -6.52
N PRO A 134 -12.45 0.04 -7.47
CA PRO A 134 -13.46 -1.01 -7.51
C PRO A 134 -12.79 -2.36 -7.82
N GLY A 135 -13.46 -3.45 -7.42
CA GLY A 135 -13.02 -4.81 -7.72
C GLY A 135 -12.63 -5.63 -6.50
N LYS A 136 -12.11 -6.83 -6.78
CA LYS A 136 -11.73 -7.82 -5.78
C LYS A 136 -10.29 -8.27 -5.99
N GLY A 137 -9.60 -8.59 -4.89
CA GLY A 137 -8.28 -9.21 -4.96
C GLY A 137 -8.36 -10.62 -5.57
N LEU A 138 -7.34 -11.03 -6.32
CA LEU A 138 -7.33 -12.29 -7.07
C LEU A 138 -6.84 -13.51 -6.28
N HIS A 139 -7.16 -13.57 -4.99
CA HIS A 139 -6.81 -14.71 -4.13
C HIS A 139 -7.46 -16.02 -4.61
N ASN A 140 -8.69 -15.95 -5.13
CA ASN A 140 -9.43 -17.10 -5.67
C ASN A 140 -9.35 -17.18 -7.21
N TYR A 141 -8.25 -16.74 -7.82
CA TYR A 141 -8.10 -16.75 -9.28
C TYR A 141 -8.34 -18.12 -9.91
N ASP A 142 -7.86 -19.18 -9.26
CA ASP A 142 -7.97 -20.54 -9.77
C ASP A 142 -9.41 -21.09 -9.71
N GLU A 143 -10.30 -20.45 -8.95
CA GLU A 143 -11.74 -20.74 -8.88
C GLU A 143 -12.54 -20.02 -9.98
N LEU A 144 -11.92 -19.07 -10.70
CA LEU A 144 -12.58 -18.34 -11.79
C LEU A 144 -12.80 -19.24 -13.01
N THR A 145 -13.83 -18.93 -13.80
CA THR A 145 -14.04 -19.60 -15.08
C THR A 145 -12.86 -19.33 -16.03
N PRO A 146 -12.54 -20.24 -16.97
CA PRO A 146 -11.48 -20.00 -17.97
C PRO A 146 -11.66 -18.69 -18.75
N ARG A 147 -12.92 -18.29 -18.98
CA ARG A 147 -13.26 -17.01 -19.62
C ARG A 147 -12.83 -15.82 -18.77
N ASP A 148 -13.15 -15.83 -17.48
CA ASP A 148 -12.81 -14.73 -16.58
C ASP A 148 -11.31 -14.72 -16.28
N GLN A 149 -10.67 -15.88 -16.16
CA GLN A 149 -9.20 -15.97 -16.10
C GLN A 149 -8.53 -15.32 -17.32
N ASN A 150 -9.04 -15.56 -18.53
CA ASN A 150 -8.49 -14.92 -19.74
C ASN A 150 -8.72 -13.41 -19.76
N ARG A 151 -9.89 -12.92 -19.33
CA ARG A 151 -10.14 -11.48 -19.16
C ARG A 151 -9.19 -10.86 -18.16
N VAL A 152 -8.90 -11.60 -17.09
CA VAL A 152 -7.96 -11.19 -16.07
C VAL A 152 -6.55 -11.09 -16.65
N ARG A 153 -6.09 -12.10 -17.39
CA ARG A 153 -4.80 -12.04 -18.11
C ARG A 153 -4.69 -10.87 -19.09
N ILE A 154 -5.73 -10.63 -19.89
CA ILE A 154 -5.73 -9.56 -20.90
C ILE A 154 -5.51 -8.21 -20.24
N ALA A 155 -6.31 -7.87 -19.24
CA ALA A 155 -6.21 -6.53 -18.70
C ALA A 155 -5.08 -6.36 -17.66
N PHE A 156 -4.46 -7.47 -17.18
CA PHE A 156 -3.11 -7.42 -16.60
C PHE A 156 -2.06 -6.97 -17.62
N ILE A 157 -2.12 -7.49 -18.84
CA ILE A 157 -1.21 -7.07 -19.92
C ILE A 157 -1.43 -5.59 -20.22
N ASP A 158 -2.68 -5.13 -20.35
CA ASP A 158 -2.96 -3.70 -20.59
C ASP A 158 -2.37 -2.80 -19.49
N ALA A 159 -2.54 -3.17 -18.22
CA ALA A 159 -1.94 -2.45 -17.10
C ALA A 159 -0.40 -2.44 -17.16
N LEU A 160 0.23 -3.59 -17.44
CA LEU A 160 1.68 -3.65 -17.61
C LEU A 160 2.18 -2.77 -18.76
N TRP A 161 1.45 -2.70 -19.87
CA TRP A 161 1.78 -1.83 -20.99
C TRP A 161 1.66 -0.37 -20.59
N GLU A 162 0.61 0.04 -19.88
CA GLU A 162 0.48 1.40 -19.36
C GLU A 162 1.62 1.75 -18.41
N PHE A 163 1.99 0.86 -17.50
CA PHE A 163 3.15 1.05 -16.61
C PHE A 163 4.44 1.27 -17.41
N ARG A 164 4.70 0.44 -18.43
CA ARG A 164 5.88 0.58 -19.30
C ARG A 164 5.87 1.87 -20.09
N SER A 165 4.71 2.31 -20.59
CA SER A 165 4.55 3.60 -21.26
C SER A 165 4.83 4.79 -20.34
N ASN A 166 4.68 4.62 -19.02
CA ASN A 166 5.08 5.60 -18.01
C ASN A 166 6.54 5.39 -17.52
N HIS A 167 7.32 4.53 -18.16
CA HIS A 167 8.69 4.17 -17.81
C HIS A 167 8.84 3.47 -16.43
N PHE A 168 7.83 2.71 -16.04
CA PHE A 168 7.84 1.88 -14.83
C PHE A 168 7.92 0.39 -15.17
N SER A 169 8.55 -0.36 -14.27
CA SER A 169 8.54 -1.82 -14.26
C SER A 169 8.08 -2.31 -12.89
N HIS A 170 7.24 -3.33 -12.85
CA HIS A 170 6.74 -3.89 -11.60
C HIS A 170 7.59 -5.12 -11.20
N SER A 171 8.38 -5.02 -10.14
CA SER A 171 9.22 -6.15 -9.66
C SER A 171 8.45 -7.25 -8.94
N ASP A 172 7.29 -6.94 -8.36
CA ASP A 172 6.55 -7.90 -7.53
C ASP A 172 5.14 -8.21 -8.08
N PRO A 173 5.02 -8.80 -9.29
CA PRO A 173 3.75 -9.02 -9.99
C PRO A 173 2.89 -10.15 -9.40
N ARG A 174 2.92 -10.34 -8.07
CA ARG A 174 2.15 -11.37 -7.39
C ARG A 174 0.66 -11.08 -7.46
N ARG A 175 -0.15 -12.13 -7.53
CA ARG A 175 -1.62 -12.08 -7.57
C ARG A 175 -2.23 -11.30 -6.40
N GLU A 176 -1.57 -11.27 -5.25
CA GLU A 176 -2.00 -10.52 -4.05
C GLU A 176 -1.91 -8.99 -4.19
N ASN A 177 -1.19 -8.50 -5.20
CA ASN A 177 -1.00 -7.07 -5.49
C ASN A 177 -1.92 -6.60 -6.63
N ILE A 178 -2.93 -7.39 -6.97
CA ILE A 178 -3.78 -7.15 -8.14
C ILE A 178 -5.23 -7.10 -7.70
N ILE A 179 -5.92 -6.03 -8.13
CA ILE A 179 -7.38 -5.90 -8.00
C ILE A 179 -7.99 -5.91 -9.40
N TRP A 180 -8.98 -6.77 -9.57
CA TRP A 180 -9.76 -6.88 -10.79
C TRP A 180 -11.20 -6.43 -10.55
N ASP A 181 -11.67 -5.51 -11.39
CA ASP A 181 -13.07 -5.11 -11.43
C ASP A 181 -13.82 -5.83 -12.58
N PRO A 182 -14.70 -6.79 -12.26
CA PRO A 182 -15.47 -7.50 -13.28
C PRO A 182 -16.47 -6.60 -14.02
N GLU A 183 -16.96 -5.53 -13.40
CA GLU A 183 -18.00 -4.69 -14.00
C GLU A 183 -17.42 -3.80 -15.10
N THR A 184 -16.31 -3.13 -14.80
CA THR A 184 -15.65 -2.24 -15.76
C THR A 184 -14.60 -2.95 -16.61
N GLN A 185 -14.30 -4.22 -16.31
CA GLN A 185 -13.19 -5.01 -16.88
C GLN A 185 -11.83 -4.30 -16.72
N LYS A 186 -11.71 -3.38 -15.75
CA LYS A 186 -10.48 -2.61 -15.50
C LYS A 186 -9.63 -3.25 -14.42
N TRP A 187 -8.35 -2.89 -14.50
CA TRP A 187 -7.28 -3.41 -13.68
C TRP A 187 -6.70 -2.32 -12.83
N PHE A 188 -6.40 -2.70 -11.59
CA PHE A 188 -5.69 -1.83 -10.67
C PHE A 188 -4.55 -2.61 -10.06
N VAL A 189 -3.33 -2.15 -10.33
CA VAL A 189 -2.15 -2.62 -9.61
C VAL A 189 -2.24 -2.02 -8.22
N TRP A 190 -2.49 -2.88 -7.24
CA TRP A 190 -2.51 -2.48 -5.85
C TRP A 190 -1.09 -2.41 -5.34
N LEU A 191 -0.73 -1.23 -4.85
CA LEU A 191 0.61 -0.81 -4.48
C LEU A 191 1.04 -1.41 -3.13
N LYS A 192 0.84 -2.71 -2.94
CA LYS A 192 1.30 -3.42 -1.74
C LYS A 192 2.83 -3.48 -1.67
N SER A 193 3.53 -3.40 -2.80
CA SER A 193 5.00 -3.53 -2.85
C SER A 193 5.65 -2.86 -4.07
N LEU A 194 5.39 -1.58 -4.32
CA LEU A 194 6.29 -0.77 -5.17
C LEU A 194 7.62 -0.44 -4.47
N ILE A 195 8.19 -1.44 -3.80
CA ILE A 195 9.50 -1.36 -3.18
C ILE A 195 10.58 -1.60 -4.23
N GLU A 196 10.33 -2.14 -5.43
CA GLU A 196 11.37 -2.16 -6.48
C GLU A 196 10.84 -1.87 -7.88
N CYS A 197 10.96 -0.64 -8.37
CA CYS A 197 10.86 -0.38 -9.81
C CYS A 197 12.27 -0.30 -10.39
N LEU A 198 12.80 -1.43 -10.87
CA LEU A 198 13.99 -1.47 -11.73
C LEU A 198 13.67 -2.25 -13.02
N VAL A 199 14.33 -1.83 -14.11
CA VAL A 199 14.20 -2.36 -15.46
C VAL A 199 14.67 -3.82 -15.48
N THR A 200 13.75 -4.79 -15.35
CA THR A 200 14.02 -6.16 -15.80
C THR A 200 12.73 -6.97 -15.97
N TYR A 201 12.78 -7.85 -16.97
CA TYR A 201 11.68 -8.59 -17.58
C TYR A 201 10.84 -9.42 -16.59
N ALA A 202 9.51 -9.28 -16.67
CA ALA A 202 8.57 -10.22 -16.08
C ALA A 202 7.45 -10.55 -17.08
N THR A 203 7.58 -11.70 -17.74
CA THR A 203 6.55 -12.34 -18.55
C THR A 203 6.51 -13.84 -18.21
N VAL A 204 6.14 -14.23 -16.99
CA VAL A 204 5.93 -15.68 -16.69
C VAL A 204 4.78 -15.98 -15.69
N LEU A 205 4.51 -15.16 -14.67
CA LEU A 205 3.68 -15.60 -13.52
C LEU A 205 2.15 -15.76 -13.74
N LEU A 206 1.59 -15.38 -14.89
CA LEU A 206 0.16 -15.58 -15.22
C LEU A 206 -0.07 -16.43 -16.48
N LEU A 207 1.00 -16.89 -17.13
CA LEU A 207 0.96 -17.68 -18.37
C LEU A 207 1.22 -19.19 -18.15
N THR A 208 1.52 -19.59 -16.92
CA THR A 208 1.61 -20.99 -16.45
C THR A 208 0.63 -21.18 -15.31
#